data_AF-A0A939NQD4-F1
#
_entry.id   AF-A0A939NQD4-F1
#
_cell.length_a   1.000
_cell.length_b   1.000
_cell.length_c   1.000
_cell.angle_alpha   90.00
_cell.angle_beta   90.00
_cell.angle_gamma   90.00
#
_symmetry.space_group_name_H-M   'P 1'
#
loop_
_entity.id
_entity.type
_entity.pdbx_description
1 polymer ?
#
loop_
_entity_poly.entity_id
_entity_poly.type
_entity_poly.pdbx_seq_one_letter_code
_entity_poly.pdbx_strand_id
1 'polypeptide(L)'
;MTLIIDIRKNKMTNINESMRWDDAIPMIMRGDKVEGGRSKTKFAGRCISEPYTILRSELEKYSGTLQAGEQPYSSEEDAQQAINNGMIAAGAKFSVRSHESGSWVDEYKNVDGIATPTGKKLPSLAAVTTLQEMLSEKSSELMLFLFLIWMISILLIFHLTKRPESRNLISDEWH
;
A
#
# COMPACT_ATOMS: atom_id res chain seq x y z
N MET A 1 58.73 -16.05 -3.33
CA MET A 1 58.39 -16.13 -1.90
C MET A 1 56.92 -15.78 -1.77
N THR A 2 56.05 -16.79 -1.69
CA THR A 2 54.59 -16.60 -1.82
C THR A 2 53.97 -16.35 -0.45
N LEU A 3 53.23 -15.26 -0.31
CA LEU A 3 52.48 -14.90 0.89
C LEU A 3 51.26 -15.83 1.00
N ILE A 4 51.22 -16.73 2.00
CA ILE A 4 50.03 -17.53 2.30
C ILE A 4 49.14 -16.69 3.23
N ILE A 5 48.02 -16.20 2.70
CA ILE A 5 46.98 -15.54 3.49
C ILE A 5 46.08 -16.63 4.05
N ASP A 6 46.24 -16.95 5.34
CA ASP A 6 45.36 -17.88 6.06
C ASP A 6 44.02 -17.19 6.35
N ILE A 7 43.03 -17.38 5.47
CA ILE A 7 41.64 -16.97 5.70
C ILE A 7 41.06 -17.94 6.73
N ARG A 8 41.36 -17.72 8.02
CA ARG A 8 40.67 -18.41 9.10
C ARG A 8 39.17 -18.11 9.00
N LYS A 9 38.42 -19.04 8.40
CA LYS A 9 36.97 -19.17 8.56
C LYS A 9 36.69 -19.08 10.05
N ASN A 10 36.17 -17.94 10.50
CA ASN A 10 35.74 -17.74 11.86
C ASN A 10 34.60 -18.72 12.14
N LYS A 11 34.94 -19.90 12.67
CA LYS A 11 33.99 -20.92 13.10
C LYS A 11 33.28 -20.34 14.32
N MET A 12 32.18 -19.61 14.11
CA MET A 12 31.26 -19.23 15.19
C MET A 12 30.97 -20.50 15.99
N THR A 13 31.46 -20.53 17.22
CA THR A 13 31.28 -21.68 18.10
C THR A 13 29.79 -21.87 18.33
N ASN A 14 29.27 -23.05 17.99
CA ASN A 14 27.85 -23.41 18.08
C ASN A 14 27.27 -22.89 19.41
N ILE A 15 26.38 -21.89 19.34
CA ILE A 15 25.55 -21.46 20.47
C ILE A 15 24.28 -22.29 20.30
N ASN A 16 24.00 -23.14 21.28
CA ASN A 16 22.80 -23.97 21.25
C ASN A 16 21.62 -23.08 21.67
N GLU A 17 20.88 -22.57 20.69
CA GLU A 17 19.74 -21.68 20.87
C GLU A 17 18.48 -22.52 21.08
N SER A 18 17.77 -22.30 22.18
CA SER A 18 16.48 -22.94 22.47
C SER A 18 15.41 -21.89 22.60
N MET A 19 14.28 -22.09 21.91
CA MET A 19 13.16 -21.15 21.87
C MET A 19 12.38 -21.19 23.20
N ARG A 20 12.72 -20.32 24.15
CA ARG A 20 11.99 -20.16 25.42
C ARG A 20 11.99 -18.70 25.87
N TRP A 21 10.83 -18.24 26.34
CA TRP A 21 10.76 -17.07 27.21
C TRP A 21 11.07 -17.55 28.62
N ASP A 22 12.10 -16.99 29.22
CA ASP A 22 12.33 -17.11 30.65
C ASP A 22 11.69 -15.90 31.33
N ASP A 23 10.98 -16.09 32.43
CA ASP A 23 10.23 -15.03 33.12
C ASP A 23 11.13 -13.93 33.70
N ALA A 24 12.44 -14.19 33.77
CA ALA A 24 13.46 -13.25 34.17
C ALA A 24 14.62 -13.29 33.17
N ILE A 25 15.00 -12.13 32.62
CA ILE A 25 16.27 -12.01 31.88
C ILE A 25 17.39 -12.01 32.92
N PRO A 26 18.22 -13.07 33.02
CA PRO A 26 19.29 -13.10 34.01
C PRO A 26 20.32 -12.02 33.70
N MET A 27 20.37 -10.99 34.55
CA MET A 27 21.39 -9.96 34.51
C MET A 27 22.70 -10.51 35.09
N ILE A 28 23.82 -10.21 34.43
CA ILE A 28 25.14 -10.53 34.95
C ILE A 28 25.38 -9.66 36.20
N MET A 29 25.52 -10.29 37.35
CA MET A 29 25.80 -9.63 38.62
C MET A 29 27.30 -9.56 38.90
N ARG A 30 27.70 -8.63 39.77
CA ARG A 30 29.09 -8.47 40.20
C ARG A 30 29.46 -9.67 41.09
N GLY A 31 30.11 -10.66 40.49
CA GLY A 31 30.41 -11.95 41.13
C GLY A 31 30.15 -13.14 40.21
N ASP A 32 29.38 -12.93 39.14
CA ASP A 32 29.11 -13.97 38.15
C ASP A 32 30.33 -14.26 37.30
N LYS A 33 30.62 -15.54 37.14
CA LYS A 33 31.78 -16.02 36.39
C LYS A 33 31.51 -15.94 34.88
N VAL A 34 31.89 -14.80 34.29
CA VAL A 34 31.88 -14.59 32.83
C VAL A 34 33.14 -15.18 32.18
N GLU A 35 33.20 -16.50 32.04
CA GLU A 35 34.33 -17.15 31.34
C GLU A 35 34.11 -17.17 29.82
N GLY A 36 34.80 -16.27 29.12
CA GLY A 36 34.94 -16.33 27.65
C GLY A 36 36.02 -17.35 27.26
N GLY A 37 35.64 -18.42 26.55
CA GLY A 37 36.59 -19.42 26.07
C GLY A 37 35.94 -20.69 25.53
N ARG A 38 36.73 -21.48 24.78
CA ARG A 38 36.29 -22.59 23.92
C ARG A 38 35.68 -23.81 24.64
N SER A 39 35.70 -23.85 25.98
CA SER A 39 35.32 -25.03 26.79
C SER A 39 34.55 -24.70 28.08
N LYS A 40 33.93 -23.52 28.20
CA LYS A 40 33.22 -23.12 29.43
C LYS A 40 31.82 -22.59 29.11
N THR A 41 30.87 -22.84 30.01
CA THR A 41 29.44 -22.59 29.87
C THR A 41 29.14 -21.14 29.47
N LYS A 42 28.56 -20.96 28.27
CA LYS A 42 28.24 -19.67 27.66
C LYS A 42 26.97 -19.06 28.27
N PHE A 43 27.01 -18.71 29.56
CA PHE A 43 25.85 -18.12 30.25
C PHE A 43 25.35 -16.85 29.54
N ALA A 44 26.22 -15.84 29.41
CA ALA A 44 25.90 -14.59 28.70
C ALA A 44 25.46 -14.78 27.23
N GLY A 45 26.02 -15.78 26.54
CA GLY A 45 25.64 -16.11 25.17
C GLY A 45 24.19 -16.62 25.05
N ARG A 46 23.76 -17.46 25.99
CA ARG A 46 22.37 -17.97 26.05
C ARG A 46 21.37 -16.88 26.43
N CYS A 47 21.70 -16.02 27.39
CA CYS A 47 20.82 -14.95 27.86
C CYS A 47 20.44 -13.97 26.73
N ILE A 48 21.30 -13.83 25.73
CA ILE A 48 21.08 -12.96 24.57
C ILE A 48 20.48 -13.77 23.40
N SER A 49 21.00 -14.96 23.11
CA SER A 49 20.57 -15.69 21.90
C SER A 49 19.11 -16.13 21.96
N GLU A 50 18.61 -16.58 23.11
CA GLU A 50 17.26 -17.11 23.25
C GLU A 50 16.17 -16.05 22.96
N PRO A 51 16.16 -14.86 23.60
CA PRO A 51 15.18 -13.81 23.27
C PRO A 51 15.35 -13.24 21.85
N TYR A 52 16.57 -13.20 21.30
CA TYR A 52 16.79 -12.74 19.92
C TYR A 52 16.13 -13.67 18.88
N THR A 53 16.19 -15.00 19.08
CA THR A 53 15.53 -15.94 18.16
C THR A 53 14.01 -15.79 18.16
N ILE A 54 13.42 -15.54 19.33
CA ILE A 54 11.97 -15.36 19.45
C ILE A 54 11.55 -14.04 18.81
N LEU A 55 12.19 -12.93 19.17
CA LEU A 55 11.91 -11.63 18.55
C LEU A 55 12.09 -11.67 17.03
N ARG A 56 13.08 -12.41 16.53
CA ARG A 56 13.26 -12.66 15.11
C ARG A 56 12.09 -13.44 14.51
N SER A 57 11.64 -14.51 15.18
CA SER A 57 10.50 -15.30 14.71
C SER A 57 9.17 -14.53 14.72
N GLU A 58 8.95 -13.68 15.72
CA GLU A 58 7.78 -12.81 15.78
C GLU A 58 7.85 -11.72 14.71
N LEU A 59 9.02 -11.11 14.48
CA LEU A 59 9.21 -10.14 13.40
C LEU A 59 8.96 -10.78 12.02
N GLU A 60 9.42 -12.01 11.80
CA GLU A 60 9.18 -12.78 10.58
C GLU A 60 7.69 -13.15 10.40
N LYS A 61 6.93 -13.34 11.49
CA LYS A 61 5.47 -13.49 11.42
C LYS A 61 4.76 -12.17 11.12
N TYR A 62 5.20 -11.07 11.73
CA TYR A 62 4.60 -9.74 11.55
C TYR A 62 4.91 -9.12 10.17
N SER A 63 6.06 -9.43 9.57
CA SER A 63 6.35 -9.01 8.19
C SER A 63 5.37 -9.63 7.18
N GLY A 64 4.91 -10.87 7.43
CA GLY A 64 3.90 -11.54 6.62
C GLY A 64 2.51 -10.89 6.70
N THR A 65 2.10 -10.41 7.88
CA THR A 65 0.80 -9.73 8.07
C THR A 65 0.78 -8.29 7.58
N LEU A 66 1.89 -7.56 7.66
CA LEU A 66 2.03 -6.19 7.11
C LEU A 66 1.95 -6.16 5.57
N GLN A 67 2.38 -7.23 4.90
CA GLN A 67 2.33 -7.35 3.44
C GLN A 67 0.91 -7.63 2.89
N ALA A 68 -0.06 -7.90 3.76
CA ALA A 68 -1.45 -8.11 3.35
C ALA A 68 -2.18 -6.81 2.93
N GLY A 69 -1.61 -5.63 3.17
CA GLY A 69 -2.25 -4.37 2.76
C GLY A 69 -1.39 -3.10 2.74
N GLU A 70 -0.37 -2.98 3.60
CA GLU A 70 0.44 -1.73 3.67
C GLU A 70 1.69 -1.77 2.78
N GLN A 71 2.24 -2.97 2.52
CA GLN A 71 3.38 -3.16 1.63
C GLN A 71 3.12 -4.30 0.64
N PRO A 72 2.62 -4.02 -0.58
CA PRO A 72 2.38 -5.06 -1.58
C PRO A 72 3.69 -5.76 -1.98
N TYR A 73 3.60 -7.05 -2.33
CA TYR A 73 4.71 -7.79 -2.93
C TYR A 73 5.14 -7.15 -4.26
N SER A 74 6.43 -7.20 -4.57
CA SER A 74 6.98 -6.58 -5.79
C SER A 74 6.57 -7.35 -7.06
N SER A 75 6.39 -8.66 -6.95
CA SER A 75 5.96 -9.53 -8.04
C SER A 75 5.16 -10.73 -7.54
N GLU A 76 4.57 -11.48 -8.48
CA GLU A 76 3.83 -12.72 -8.20
C GLU A 76 4.77 -13.82 -7.66
N GLU A 77 6.01 -13.88 -8.14
CA GLU A 77 7.01 -14.86 -7.69
C GLU A 77 7.39 -14.66 -6.23
N ASP A 78 7.58 -13.42 -5.80
CA ASP A 78 7.85 -13.09 -4.39
C ASP A 78 6.68 -13.52 -3.49
N ALA A 79 5.45 -13.28 -3.95
CA ALA A 79 4.26 -13.71 -3.23
C ALA A 79 4.13 -15.25 -3.19
N GLN A 80 4.47 -15.94 -4.28
CA GLN A 80 4.47 -17.40 -4.31
C GLN A 80 5.55 -17.99 -3.38
N GLN A 81 6.71 -17.36 -3.26
CA GLN A 81 7.72 -17.74 -2.27
C GLN A 81 7.20 -17.56 -0.85
N ALA A 82 6.48 -16.47 -0.56
CA ALA A 82 5.86 -16.25 0.74
C ALA A 82 4.79 -17.31 1.07
N ILE A 83 4.00 -17.76 0.08
CA ILE A 83 3.09 -18.91 0.24
C ILE A 83 3.89 -20.19 0.57
N ASN A 84 4.94 -20.48 -0.21
CA ASN A 84 5.76 -21.68 -0.03
C ASN A 84 6.47 -21.70 1.34
N ASN A 85 6.85 -20.53 1.85
CA ASN A 85 7.46 -20.35 3.17
C ASN A 85 6.43 -20.36 4.32
N GLY A 86 5.14 -20.54 4.02
CA GLY A 86 4.06 -20.57 5.01
C GLY A 86 3.69 -19.21 5.60
N MET A 87 4.17 -18.11 5.02
CA MET A 87 3.85 -16.75 5.48
C MET A 87 2.43 -16.33 5.09
N ILE A 88 1.92 -16.83 3.95
CA ILE A 88 0.56 -16.58 3.49
C ILE A 88 -0.28 -17.84 3.67
N ALA A 89 -1.20 -17.81 4.63
CA ALA A 89 -2.08 -18.94 4.91
C ALA A 89 -3.01 -19.27 3.72
N ALA A 90 -3.45 -20.52 3.62
CA ALA A 90 -4.42 -20.93 2.62
C ALA A 90 -5.73 -20.13 2.76
N GLY A 91 -6.27 -19.64 1.65
CA GLY A 91 -7.45 -18.79 1.62
C GLY A 91 -7.20 -17.31 1.97
N ALA A 92 -6.00 -16.95 2.42
CA ALA A 92 -5.66 -15.55 2.72
C ALA A 92 -5.55 -14.73 1.44
N LYS A 93 -5.93 -13.45 1.56
CA LYS A 93 -5.78 -12.45 0.51
C LYS A 93 -4.51 -11.66 0.71
N PHE A 94 -3.89 -11.25 -0.37
CA PHE A 94 -2.68 -10.44 -0.36
C PHE A 94 -2.62 -9.55 -1.61
N SER A 95 -1.66 -8.62 -1.61
CA SER A 95 -1.53 -7.56 -2.60
C SER A 95 -0.22 -7.68 -3.36
N VAL A 96 -0.26 -7.61 -4.68
CA VAL A 96 0.93 -7.59 -5.56
C VAL A 96 0.97 -6.28 -6.35
N ARG A 97 2.17 -5.72 -6.53
CA ARG A 97 2.39 -4.52 -7.35
C ARG A 97 1.95 -4.77 -8.79
N SER A 98 1.05 -3.93 -9.30
CA SER A 98 0.61 -3.99 -10.69
C SER A 98 1.65 -3.38 -11.61
N HIS A 99 1.85 -3.99 -12.78
CA HIS A 99 2.66 -3.43 -13.89
C HIS A 99 1.85 -2.52 -14.83
N GLU A 100 0.52 -2.47 -14.68
CA GLU A 100 -0.35 -1.61 -15.47
C GLU A 100 -0.34 -0.18 -14.94
N SER A 101 -0.22 0.81 -15.83
CA SER A 101 -0.15 2.24 -15.46
C SER A 101 -1.40 2.77 -14.73
N GLY A 102 -2.56 2.14 -14.96
CA GLY A 102 -3.84 2.51 -14.34
C GLY A 102 -4.09 1.88 -12.96
N SER A 103 -3.23 0.96 -12.52
CA SER A 103 -3.47 0.12 -11.35
C SER A 103 -2.26 0.18 -10.43
N TRP A 104 -2.47 0.49 -9.15
CA TRP A 104 -1.44 0.54 -8.12
C TRP A 104 -1.05 -0.85 -7.61
N VAL A 105 -2.05 -1.72 -7.46
CA VAL A 105 -1.96 -3.05 -6.85
C VAL A 105 -3.05 -3.96 -7.42
N ASP A 106 -2.71 -5.23 -7.63
CA ASP A 106 -3.62 -6.31 -7.95
C ASP A 106 -3.88 -7.17 -6.69
N GLU A 107 -5.15 -7.53 -6.43
CA GLU A 107 -5.54 -8.42 -5.33
C GLU A 107 -5.36 -9.89 -5.77
N TYR A 108 -4.69 -10.66 -4.91
CA TYR A 108 -4.49 -12.08 -5.06
C TYR A 108 -5.05 -12.84 -3.85
N LYS A 109 -5.27 -14.14 -4.05
CA LYS A 109 -5.68 -15.07 -3.00
C LYS A 109 -4.83 -16.34 -3.09
N ASN A 110 -4.40 -16.84 -1.94
CA ASN A 110 -3.80 -18.18 -1.87
C ASN A 110 -4.91 -19.22 -2.00
N VAL A 111 -4.98 -19.90 -3.15
CA VAL A 111 -5.90 -21.01 -3.40
C VAL A 111 -5.08 -22.27 -3.50
N ASP A 112 -5.25 -23.18 -2.55
CA ASP A 112 -4.55 -24.47 -2.49
C ASP A 112 -3.02 -24.39 -2.62
N GLY A 113 -2.41 -23.33 -2.07
CA GLY A 113 -0.97 -23.10 -2.14
C GLY A 113 -0.49 -22.33 -3.38
N ILE A 114 -1.41 -21.82 -4.20
CA ILE A 114 -1.10 -21.11 -5.44
C ILE A 114 -1.59 -19.67 -5.34
N ALA A 115 -0.71 -18.73 -5.69
CA ALA A 115 -1.06 -17.32 -5.86
C ALA A 115 -2.02 -17.16 -7.05
N THR A 116 -3.30 -16.91 -6.76
CA THR A 116 -4.35 -16.79 -7.78
C THR A 116 -4.86 -15.35 -7.83
N PRO A 117 -4.87 -14.68 -9.01
CA PRO A 117 -5.40 -13.33 -9.14
C PRO A 117 -6.93 -13.34 -8.95
N THR A 118 -7.46 -12.39 -8.18
CA THR A 118 -8.92 -12.28 -7.96
C THR A 118 -9.63 -11.42 -9.00
N GLY A 119 -8.85 -10.69 -9.80
CA GLY A 119 -9.34 -9.71 -10.78
C GLY A 119 -9.71 -8.35 -10.19
N LYS A 120 -9.61 -8.18 -8.86
CA LYS A 120 -9.80 -6.87 -8.23
C LYS A 120 -8.47 -6.10 -8.23
N LYS A 121 -8.55 -4.80 -8.54
CA LYS A 121 -7.38 -3.92 -8.62
C LYS A 121 -7.66 -2.63 -7.86
N LEU A 122 -6.62 -2.06 -7.27
CA LEU A 122 -6.65 -0.70 -6.74
C LEU A 122 -6.17 0.26 -7.82
N PRO A 123 -6.96 1.29 -8.20
CA PRO A 123 -6.55 2.25 -9.22
C PRO A 123 -5.34 3.06 -8.74
N SER A 124 -4.48 3.45 -9.68
CA SER A 124 -3.38 4.36 -9.40
C SER A 124 -3.89 5.78 -9.12
N LEU A 125 -3.11 6.58 -8.41
CA LEU A 125 -3.44 8.00 -8.20
C LEU A 125 -3.63 8.72 -9.55
N ALA A 126 -2.77 8.41 -10.52
CA ALA A 126 -2.88 8.92 -11.89
C ALA A 126 -4.23 8.57 -12.54
N ALA A 127 -4.70 7.33 -12.40
CA ALA A 127 -6.00 6.93 -12.92
C ALA A 127 -7.15 7.71 -12.25
N VAL A 128 -7.08 7.89 -10.93
CA VAL A 128 -8.08 8.67 -10.18
C VAL A 128 -8.08 10.14 -10.62
N THR A 129 -6.90 10.75 -10.80
CA THR A 129 -6.80 12.15 -11.24
C THR A 129 -7.33 12.33 -12.65
N THR A 130 -7.01 11.43 -13.59
CA THR A 130 -7.54 11.50 -14.95
C THR A 130 -9.06 11.39 -14.98
N LEU A 131 -9.64 10.47 -14.20
CA LEU A 131 -11.09 10.36 -14.08
C LEU A 131 -11.73 11.62 -13.49
N GLN A 132 -11.08 12.23 -12.50
CA GLN A 132 -11.53 13.48 -11.90
C GLN A 132 -11.48 14.65 -12.90
N GLU A 133 -10.43 14.74 -13.71
CA GLU A 133 -10.31 15.75 -14.77
C GLU A 133 -11.40 15.59 -15.82
N MET A 134 -11.61 14.37 -16.33
CA MET A 134 -12.68 14.06 -17.28
C MET A 134 -14.07 14.41 -16.72
N LEU A 135 -14.31 14.12 -15.44
CA LEU A 135 -15.57 14.44 -14.77
C LEU A 135 -15.74 15.95 -14.61
N SER A 136 -14.68 16.66 -14.25
CA SER A 136 -14.67 18.12 -14.11
C SER A 136 -14.95 18.82 -15.43
N GLU A 137 -14.31 18.38 -16.51
CA GLU A 137 -14.54 18.89 -17.88
C GLU A 137 -16.00 18.69 -18.29
N LYS A 138 -16.53 17.47 -18.16
CA LYS A 138 -17.94 17.20 -18.49
C LYS A 138 -18.92 17.99 -17.62
N SER A 139 -18.63 18.16 -16.33
CA SER A 139 -19.46 18.97 -15.45
C SER A 139 -19.48 20.44 -15.90
N SER A 140 -18.34 20.97 -16.35
CA SER A 140 -18.21 22.35 -16.82
C SER A 140 -18.96 22.58 -18.13
N GLU A 141 -18.89 21.64 -19.07
CA GLU A 141 -19.68 21.68 -20.31
C GLU A 141 -21.19 21.73 -20.01
N LEU A 142 -21.67 20.84 -19.14
CA LEU A 142 -23.08 20.79 -18.77
C LEU A 142 -23.54 22.08 -18.09
N MET A 143 -22.70 22.67 -17.23
CA MET A 143 -22.99 23.95 -16.60
C MET A 143 -23.11 25.09 -17.62
N LEU A 144 -22.23 25.13 -18.62
CA LEU A 144 -22.30 26.12 -19.71
C LEU A 144 -23.56 25.93 -20.56
N PHE A 145 -23.93 24.69 -20.89
CA PHE A 145 -25.16 24.40 -21.63
C PHE A 145 -26.41 24.84 -20.87
N LEU A 146 -26.50 24.52 -19.58
CA LEU A 146 -27.62 24.93 -18.72
C LEU A 146 -27.68 26.45 -18.59
N PHE A 147 -26.53 27.10 -18.41
CA PHE A 147 -26.45 28.56 -18.36
C PHE A 147 -26.92 29.21 -19.66
N LEU A 148 -26.55 28.66 -20.81
CA LEU A 148 -26.99 29.16 -22.12
C LEU A 148 -28.50 29.02 -22.30
N ILE A 149 -29.08 27.87 -21.94
CA ILE A 149 -30.53 27.64 -21.99
C ILE A 149 -31.27 28.64 -21.10
N TRP A 150 -30.75 28.87 -19.90
CA TRP A 150 -31.30 29.84 -18.96
C TRP A 150 -31.25 31.27 -19.51
N MET A 151 -30.11 31.68 -20.08
CA MET A 151 -29.94 32.99 -20.72
C MET A 151 -30.91 33.21 -21.89
N ILE A 152 -31.07 32.21 -22.76
CA ILE A 152 -32.01 32.27 -23.89
C ILE A 152 -33.45 32.39 -23.38
N SER A 153 -33.80 31.66 -22.33
CA SER A 153 -35.13 31.71 -21.72
C SER A 153 -35.44 33.12 -21.19
N ILE A 154 -34.49 33.76 -20.51
CA ILE A 154 -34.62 35.16 -20.05
C ILE A 154 -34.78 36.12 -21.23
N LEU A 155 -33.95 35.98 -22.27
CA LEU A 155 -34.01 36.84 -23.44
C LEU A 155 -35.35 36.73 -24.16
N LEU A 156 -35.88 35.50 -24.27
CA LEU A 156 -37.20 35.23 -24.84
C LEU A 156 -38.31 35.88 -24.01
N ILE A 157 -38.27 35.75 -22.67
CA ILE A 157 -39.22 36.42 -21.77
C ILE A 157 -39.16 37.94 -21.95
N PHE A 158 -37.96 38.52 -22.02
CA PHE A 158 -37.79 39.96 -22.25
C PHE A 158 -38.32 40.41 -23.61
N HIS A 159 -38.09 39.63 -24.67
CA HIS A 159 -38.62 39.92 -26.01
C HIS A 159 -40.15 39.82 -26.06
N LEU A 160 -40.74 38.78 -25.43
CA LEU A 160 -42.19 38.58 -25.39
C LEU A 160 -42.93 39.60 -24.50
N THR A 161 -42.23 40.22 -23.54
CA THR A 161 -42.81 41.25 -22.66
C THR A 161 -42.69 42.67 -23.22
N LYS A 162 -41.81 42.92 -24.20
CA LYS A 162 -41.84 44.17 -24.98
C LYS A 162 -43.00 44.15 -25.98
N ARG A 163 -44.18 44.60 -25.55
CA ARG A 163 -45.22 45.05 -26.50
C ARG A 163 -44.62 46.17 -27.37
N PRO A 164 -44.83 46.16 -28.70
CA PRO A 164 -44.63 47.38 -29.46
C PRO A 164 -45.66 48.39 -28.95
N GLU A 165 -45.21 49.44 -28.28
CA GLU A 165 -46.02 50.64 -28.15
C GLU A 165 -46.39 51.04 -29.59
N SER A 166 -47.66 50.86 -29.91
CA SER A 166 -48.26 51.28 -31.16
C SER A 166 -47.85 52.73 -31.39
N ARG A 167 -47.16 52.96 -32.50
CA ARG A 167 -46.95 54.30 -33.05
C ARG A 167 -48.33 54.97 -33.11
N ASN A 168 -48.58 55.95 -32.25
CA ASN A 168 -49.65 56.91 -32.47
C ASN A 168 -49.23 57.80 -33.65
N LEU A 169 -49.40 57.27 -34.86
CA LEU A 169 -49.59 58.07 -36.06
C LEU A 169 -51.08 58.41 -36.08
N ILE A 170 -51.43 59.51 -35.42
CA ILE A 170 -52.59 60.31 -35.80
C ILE A 170 -52.01 61.66 -36.21
N SER A 171 -51.46 61.69 -37.42
CA SER A 171 -51.61 62.88 -38.24
C SER A 171 -53.01 62.82 -38.85
N ASP A 172 -53.62 64.00 -38.94
CA ASP A 172 -54.68 64.35 -39.89
C ASP A 172 -56.15 64.39 -39.36
N GLU A 173 -56.58 65.66 -39.28
CA GLU A 173 -57.88 66.22 -39.66
C GLU A 173 -58.99 66.46 -38.62
N TRP A 174 -59.62 67.63 -38.82
CA TRP A 174 -60.93 68.13 -38.35
C TRP A 174 -60.98 68.92 -37.03
N HIS A 175 -60.57 70.20 -37.06
CA HIS A 175 -61.46 71.38 -37.11
C HIS A 175 -60.71 72.70 -36.94
#